data_AF-A0A9E6RWC3-F1
#
_entry.id   AF-A0A9E6RWC3-F1
#
_cell.length_a   1.000
_cell.length_b   1.000
_cell.length_c   1.000
_cell.angle_alpha   90.00
_cell.angle_beta   90.00
_cell.angle_gamma   90.00
#
_symmetry.space_group_name_H-M   'P 1'
#
loop_
_entity.id
_entity.type
_entity.pdbx_description
1 polymer ?
#
loop_
_entity_poly.entity_id
_entity_poly.type
_entity_poly.pdbx_seq_one_letter_code
_entity_poly.pdbx_strand_id
1 'polypeptide(L)'
;MTNSHTLRQEILKQISLIPDEKLTYLLQFIQKMTVADYQINDNDEDIDDELLDVSASALQDYLTGKDKGVSSQELKRQLLGDNFA
;
A
#
# COMPACT_ATOMS: atom_id res chain seq x y z
N MET A 1 21.52 16.03 -1.16
CA MET A 1 21.63 14.61 -1.62
C MET A 1 22.87 13.88 -1.10
N THR A 2 23.78 14.54 -0.37
CA THR A 2 25.06 13.97 0.12
C THR A 2 24.94 13.09 1.37
N ASN A 3 23.98 13.35 2.26
CA ASN A 3 23.93 12.69 3.57
C ASN A 3 23.64 11.18 3.48
N SER A 4 22.77 10.75 2.56
CA SER A 4 22.43 9.33 2.40
C SER A 4 23.63 8.49 1.91
N HIS A 5 24.43 9.04 0.99
CA HIS A 5 25.60 8.36 0.47
C HIS A 5 26.69 8.19 1.53
N THR A 6 26.97 9.25 2.29
CA THR A 6 27.95 9.20 3.40
C THR A 6 27.50 8.22 4.49
N LEU A 7 26.22 8.23 4.84
CA LEU A 7 25.68 7.34 5.86
C LEU A 7 25.74 5.87 5.42
N ARG A 8 25.46 5.59 4.14
CA ARG A 8 25.61 4.25 3.56
C ARG A 8 27.06 3.75 3.63
N GLN A 9 28.02 4.59 3.29
CA GLN A 9 29.43 4.22 3.32
C GLN A 9 29.91 3.93 4.74
N GLU A 10 29.46 4.73 5.73
CA GLU A 10 29.81 4.53 7.13
C GLU A 10 29.21 3.22 7.67
N ILE A 11 27.96 2.90 7.32
CA ILE A 11 27.33 1.62 7.68
C ILE A 11 28.10 0.44 7.07
N LEU A 12 28.48 0.51 5.79
CA LEU A 12 29.24 -0.56 5.13
C LEU A 12 30.61 -0.78 5.79
N LYS A 13 31.27 0.30 6.20
CA LYS A 13 32.54 0.24 6.93
C LYS A 13 32.39 -0.43 8.31
N GLN A 14 31.29 -0.14 9.01
CA GLN A 14 31.01 -0.80 10.30
C GLN A 14 30.68 -2.28 10.12
N ILE A 15 29.95 -2.64 9.06
CA ILE A 15 29.64 -4.03 8.72
C ILE A 15 30.93 -4.81 8.38
N SER A 16 31.88 -4.20 7.65
CA SER A 16 33.14 -4.87 7.29
C SER A 16 34.07 -5.13 8.47
N LEU A 17 33.83 -4.51 9.63
CA LEU A 17 34.58 -4.74 10.86
C LEU A 17 34.02 -5.91 11.68
N ILE A 18 32.87 -6.48 11.28
CA ILE A 18 32.26 -7.61 11.95
C ILE A 18 32.94 -8.90 11.47
N PRO A 19 33.43 -9.77 12.38
CA PRO A 19 33.96 -11.08 11.99
C PRO A 19 32.91 -11.92 11.23
N ASP A 20 33.33 -12.62 10.18
CA ASP A 20 32.44 -13.38 9.27
C ASP A 20 31.47 -14.33 10.01
N GLU A 21 31.95 -14.96 11.08
CA GLU A 21 31.16 -15.83 11.95
C GLU A 21 29.95 -15.09 12.53
N LYS A 22 30.13 -13.85 12.98
CA LYS A 22 29.07 -13.01 13.56
C LYS A 22 28.22 -12.35 12.49
N LEU A 23 28.80 -12.04 11.33
CA LEU A 23 28.09 -11.45 10.20
C LEU A 23 27.00 -12.40 9.69
N THR A 24 27.31 -13.70 9.62
CA THR A 24 26.35 -14.74 9.21
C THR A 24 25.13 -14.77 10.14
N TYR A 25 25.33 -14.75 11.47
CA TYR A 25 24.23 -14.70 12.44
C TYR A 25 23.42 -13.41 12.34
N LEU A 26 24.09 -12.27 12.15
CA LEU A 26 23.43 -10.97 12.00
C LEU A 26 22.55 -10.95 10.74
N LEU A 27 23.08 -11.41 9.61
CA LEU A 27 22.34 -11.48 8.35
C LEU A 27 21.14 -12.43 8.45
N GLN A 28 21.31 -13.58 9.10
CA GLN A 28 20.22 -14.53 9.32
C GLN A 28 19.14 -13.97 10.26
N PHE A 29 19.54 -13.18 11.27
CA PHE A 29 18.61 -12.50 12.17
C PHE A 29 17.82 -11.40 11.45
N ILE A 30 18.50 -10.57 10.65
CA ILE A 30 17.85 -9.53 9.83
C ILE A 30 16.88 -10.17 8.84
N GLN A 31 17.28 -11.25 8.17
CA GLN A 31 16.41 -11.98 7.24
C GLN A 31 15.12 -12.45 7.93
N LYS A 32 15.23 -12.99 9.16
CA LYS A 32 14.06 -13.40 9.94
C LYS A 32 13.16 -12.24 10.34
N MET A 33 13.72 -11.08 10.70
CA MET A 33 12.92 -9.87 10.98
C MET A 33 12.20 -9.38 9.73
N THR A 34 12.89 -9.30 8.58
CA THR A 34 12.28 -8.81 7.33
C THR A 34 11.21 -9.74 6.78
N VAL A 35 11.32 -11.06 7.02
CA VAL A 35 10.30 -12.03 6.62
C VAL A 35 9.10 -12.00 7.57
N ALA A 36 9.30 -11.69 8.85
CA ALA A 36 8.21 -11.52 9.82
C ALA A 36 7.37 -10.26 9.53
N ASP A 37 7.99 -9.15 9.10
CA ASP A 37 7.28 -7.94 8.67
C ASP A 37 6.59 -8.12 7.30
N TYR A 38 6.95 -9.15 6.53
CA TYR A 38 6.28 -9.55 5.28
C TYR A 38 5.16 -10.56 5.49
N GLN A 39 4.81 -10.88 6.75
CA GLN A 39 3.46 -11.33 7.03
C GLN A 39 2.54 -10.13 6.79
N ILE A 40 2.18 -9.98 5.52
CA ILE A 40 1.04 -9.19 5.05
C ILE A 40 -0.03 -9.38 6.10
N ASN A 41 -0.43 -8.28 6.71
CA ASN A 41 -1.56 -8.22 7.60
C ASN A 41 -2.68 -9.00 6.89
N ASP A 42 -3.08 -10.19 7.35
CA ASP A 42 -4.09 -11.05 6.69
C ASP A 42 -5.47 -10.36 6.57
N ASN A 43 -5.58 -9.08 6.95
CA ASN A 43 -6.71 -8.18 6.82
C ASN A 43 -6.53 -7.09 5.74
N ASP A 44 -5.36 -6.96 5.10
CA ASP A 44 -5.26 -6.19 3.87
C ASP A 44 -5.75 -7.10 2.75
N GLU A 45 -7.05 -7.05 2.47
CA GLU A 45 -7.60 -7.59 1.22
C GLU A 45 -6.74 -7.03 0.07
N ASP A 46 -6.14 -7.92 -0.72
CA ASP A 46 -5.51 -7.56 -1.98
C ASP A 46 -6.59 -6.88 -2.85
N ILE A 47 -6.61 -5.54 -2.83
CA ILE A 47 -7.51 -4.75 -3.66
C ILE A 47 -7.00 -4.86 -5.08
N ASP A 48 -7.80 -5.45 -5.95
CA ASP A 48 -7.52 -5.57 -7.38
C ASP A 48 -7.13 -4.20 -7.98
N ASP A 49 -6.04 -4.18 -8.75
CA ASP A 49 -5.58 -2.99 -9.47
C ASP A 49 -6.70 -2.38 -10.35
N GLU A 50 -7.61 -3.21 -10.87
CA GLU A 50 -8.79 -2.76 -11.62
C GLU A 50 -9.76 -1.96 -10.74
N LEU A 51 -9.99 -2.37 -9.49
CA LEU A 51 -10.85 -1.66 -8.54
C LEU A 51 -10.25 -0.30 -8.13
N LEU A 52 -8.92 -0.23 -8.04
CA LEU A 52 -8.21 1.02 -7.77
C LEU A 52 -8.35 2.02 -8.93
N ASP A 53 -8.23 1.56 -10.18
CA ASP A 53 -8.36 2.42 -11.37
C ASP A 53 -9.79 2.95 -11.55
N VAL A 54 -10.80 2.11 -11.30
CA VAL A 54 -12.21 2.51 -11.30
C VAL A 54 -12.48 3.55 -10.21
N SER A 55 -11.94 3.35 -9.01
CA SER A 55 -12.11 4.27 -7.89
C SER A 55 -11.44 5.63 -8.15
N ALA A 56 -10.23 5.61 -8.74
CA ALA A 56 -9.51 6.83 -9.12
C ALA A 56 -10.27 7.62 -10.18
N SER A 57 -10.83 6.93 -11.18
CA SER A 57 -11.66 7.54 -12.23
C SER A 57 -12.93 8.18 -11.67
N ALA A 58 -13.64 7.47 -10.78
CA ALA A 58 -14.85 7.99 -10.13
C ALA A 58 -14.55 9.24 -9.29
N LEU A 59 -13.44 9.25 -8.54
CA LEU A 59 -13.01 10.41 -7.77
C LEU A 59 -12.70 11.61 -8.67
N GLN A 60 -12.02 11.39 -9.79
CA GLN A 60 -11.71 12.44 -10.75
C GLN A 60 -12.97 13.05 -11.37
N ASP A 61 -13.98 12.22 -11.67
CA ASP A 61 -15.26 12.70 -12.21
C ASP A 61 -16.04 13.51 -11.17
N TYR A 62 -15.99 13.14 -9.88
CA TYR A 62 -16.53 13.94 -8.78
C TYR A 62 -15.85 15.30 -8.66
N LEU A 63 -14.52 15.33 -8.60
CA LEU A 63 -13.74 16.56 -8.46
C LEU A 63 -13.92 17.51 -9.65
N THR A 64 -14.15 16.97 -10.85
CA THR A 64 -14.38 17.77 -12.06
C THR A 64 -15.84 18.15 -12.28
N GLY A 65 -16.75 17.72 -11.39
CA GLY A 65 -18.20 17.96 -11.51
C GLY A 65 -18.84 17.25 -12.70
N LYS A 66 -18.15 16.25 -13.27
CA LYS A 66 -18.71 15.34 -14.29
C LYS A 66 -19.66 14.34 -13.65
N ASP A 67 -19.35 13.91 -12.42
CA ASP A 67 -20.28 13.17 -11.60
C ASP A 67 -21.39 14.11 -11.13
N LYS A 68 -22.60 13.90 -11.67
CA LYS A 68 -23.80 14.67 -11.31
C LYS A 68 -24.47 14.14 -10.04
N GLY A 69 -23.88 13.12 -9.42
CA GLY A 69 -24.47 12.35 -8.34
C GLY A 69 -25.73 11.61 -8.81
N VAL A 70 -26.32 10.88 -7.87
CA VAL A 70 -27.60 10.21 -8.09
C VAL A 70 -28.66 10.91 -7.24
N SER A 71 -29.79 11.28 -7.86
CA SER A 71 -30.88 11.90 -7.11
C SER A 71 -31.48 10.90 -6.11
N SER A 72 -32.05 11.39 -5.00
CA SER A 72 -32.66 10.50 -4.01
C SER A 72 -33.82 9.66 -4.57
N GLN A 73 -34.51 10.14 -5.61
CA GLN A 73 -35.55 9.37 -6.31
C GLN A 73 -34.94 8.27 -7.19
N GLU A 74 -33.85 8.57 -7.89
CA GLU A 74 -33.10 7.61 -8.69
C GLU A 74 -32.48 6.51 -7.82
N LEU A 75 -31.86 6.87 -6.69
CA LEU A 75 -31.32 5.91 -5.72
C LEU A 75 -32.42 4.98 -5.17
N LYS A 76 -33.58 5.53 -4.80
CA LYS A 76 -34.72 4.73 -4.33
C LYS A 76 -35.18 3.74 -5.38
N ARG A 77 -35.26 4.17 -6.64
CA ARG A 77 -35.65 3.30 -7.76
C ARG A 77 -34.64 2.17 -7.99
N GLN A 78 -33.34 2.46 -7.90
CA GLN A 78 -32.28 1.45 -8.08
C GLN A 78 -32.23 0.43 -6.94
N LEU A 79 -32.44 0.87 -5.68
CA LEU A 79 -32.34 0.00 -4.51
C LEU A 79 -33.62 -0.81 -4.24
N LEU A 80 -34.78 -0.23 -4.53
CA LEU A 80 -36.08 -0.79 -4.16
C LEU A 80 -36.91 -1.23 -5.37
N GLY A 81 -36.51 -0.88 -6.59
CA GLY A 81 -37.24 -1.12 -7.83
C GLY A 81 -38.39 -0.14 -8.06
N ASP A 82 -38.97 -0.18 -9.27
CA ASP A 82 -40.06 0.72 -9.70
C ASP A 82 -41.37 0.56 -8.90
N ASN A 83 -41.46 -0.48 -8.05
CA ASN A 83 -42.68 -0.85 -7.32
C ASN A 83 -42.77 -0.32 -5.89
N PHE A 84 -41.80 0.47 -5.42
CA PHE A 84 -41.91 1.15 -4.14
C PHE A 84 -42.60 2.52 -4.30
N ALA A 85 -43.93 2.46 -4.32
CA ALA A 85 -44.84 3.61 -4.22
C ALA A 85 -45.18 3.92 -2.76
#